data_AF-A0A918YVX8-F1
#
_entry.id   AF-A0A918YVX8-F1
#
_cell.length_a   1.000
_cell.length_b   1.000
_cell.length_c   1.000
_cell.angle_alpha   90.00
_cell.angle_beta   90.00
_cell.angle_gamma   90.00
#
_symmetry.space_group_name_H-M   'P 1'
#
loop_
_entity.id
_entity.type
_entity.pdbx_description
1 polymer ?
#
loop_
_entity_poly.entity_id
_entity_poly.type
_entity_poly.pdbx_seq_one_letter_code
_entity_poly.pdbx_strand_id
1 'polypeptide(L)'
;MYFDVASTAPLHPVARQALTAALDEGWADPARLYRSGRQARMLLDAARGTVAEVLGVRADEVAFTASGTQALQLGMLGALAGNRRRGAHLVHSAVEHSAVLHTAEQWERTPAGSGTGEVTVVPVDRLGRAAPADFAAALRPGTALAVLQSANHEVGTVQPVGEVAAVCGDVPLLVDAAQSAGRAAVPAGWSLLTASAHKWGGPAGVGVLVVRKGVRYSSPLPADEREAGRVPGYVNVPAIVAAAASLRAVRAEAERENARLHGLVDRIRTQVPLLVPEVEVVGDPVGRLPHLVTFSCLYVDGEVLLAGLDRAGFAVSSGSSCTSSTLTPSHVLAAMGVLTEGNVRVSLPFDATEAEVERFLAVLPGIVAEVRAPLGLDLPAPAGAAPVTVRGGEPGTGDTGGPDAGEPAGGGAAGGGAAAGGAPDGEAAGVAAAGGGALVLDALGKRCPLPVIELARRIGEVPAGGTIAVLADDEAARLDIPAWCGMRGQEYLGEAPAAGYGGDRGVAYLVRRTA
;
A
#
# COMPACT_ATOMS: atom_id res chain seq x y z
N MET A 1 -2.91 19.55 3.95
CA MET A 1 -2.44 18.63 5.01
C MET A 1 -2.01 17.34 4.34
N TYR A 2 -0.81 16.87 4.66
CA TYR A 2 -0.23 15.69 4.01
C TYR A 2 -0.33 14.48 4.92
N PHE A 3 -1.29 13.59 4.66
CA PHE A 3 -1.57 12.38 5.43
C PHE A 3 -1.26 11.10 4.62
N ASP A 4 -0.17 11.13 3.86
CA ASP A 4 0.29 9.98 3.06
C ASP A 4 1.79 9.65 3.25
N VAL A 5 2.32 9.78 4.47
CA VAL A 5 3.75 9.47 4.72
C VAL A 5 4.14 8.02 4.52
N ALA A 6 3.19 7.09 4.55
CA ALA A 6 3.42 5.68 4.22
C ALA A 6 3.84 5.50 2.76
N SER A 7 3.40 6.38 1.84
CA SER A 7 3.92 6.47 0.48
C SER A 7 5.31 7.09 0.47
N THR A 8 5.44 8.30 1.02
CA THR A 8 6.74 8.98 1.16
C THR A 8 6.69 10.05 2.23
N ALA A 9 7.72 10.16 3.06
CA ALA A 9 7.83 11.26 4.01
C ALA A 9 8.53 12.46 3.34
N PRO A 10 8.15 13.72 3.67
CA PRO A 10 8.92 14.89 3.30
C PRO A 10 10.37 14.81 3.81
N LEU A 11 11.29 15.45 3.08
CA LEU A 11 12.70 15.46 3.45
C LEU A 11 12.88 16.13 4.83
N HIS A 12 13.38 15.36 5.80
CA HIS A 12 13.61 15.80 7.16
C HIS A 12 14.62 16.97 7.18
N PRO A 13 14.45 18.00 8.03
CA PRO A 13 15.34 19.17 8.04
C PRO A 13 16.83 18.82 8.17
N VAL A 14 17.16 17.86 9.04
CA VAL A 14 18.54 17.35 9.20
C VAL A 14 19.04 16.66 7.93
N ALA A 15 18.19 15.91 7.21
CA ALA A 15 18.57 15.31 5.93
C ALA A 15 18.87 16.39 4.88
N ARG A 16 18.06 17.46 4.82
CA ARG A 16 18.28 18.58 3.90
C ARG A 16 19.62 19.26 4.16
N GLN A 17 19.93 19.58 5.42
CA GLN A 17 21.20 20.19 5.79
C GLN A 17 22.39 19.28 5.46
N ALA A 18 22.29 18.00 5.82
CA ALA A 18 23.32 17.01 5.53
C ALA A 18 23.53 16.80 4.02
N LEU A 19 22.45 16.80 3.24
CA LEU A 19 22.51 16.71 1.78
C LEU A 19 23.27 17.90 1.20
N THR A 20 22.88 19.12 1.56
CA THR A 20 23.52 20.35 1.06
C THR A 20 25.01 20.36 1.39
N ALA A 21 25.39 20.05 2.64
CA ALA A 21 26.79 19.99 3.03
C ALA A 21 27.58 18.91 2.26
N ALA A 22 26.96 17.75 2.02
CA ALA A 22 27.62 16.64 1.36
C ALA A 22 27.76 16.80 -0.16
N LEU A 23 27.02 17.72 -0.80
CA LEU A 23 27.15 17.96 -2.25
C LEU A 23 28.56 18.45 -2.62
N ASP A 24 29.15 19.33 -1.82
CA ASP A 24 30.48 19.90 -2.08
C ASP A 24 31.61 18.92 -1.75
N GLU A 25 31.41 18.03 -0.78
CA GLU A 25 32.46 17.16 -0.24
C GLU A 25 32.37 15.69 -0.70
N GLY A 26 31.18 15.23 -1.11
CA GLY A 26 30.86 13.83 -1.39
C GLY A 26 30.75 13.46 -2.87
N TRP A 27 31.05 14.38 -3.80
CA TRP A 27 30.86 14.13 -5.24
C TRP A 27 31.89 13.16 -5.84
N ALA A 28 33.09 13.07 -5.26
CA ALA A 28 34.22 12.33 -5.82
C ALA A 28 34.12 10.80 -5.60
N ASP A 29 34.89 10.03 -6.37
CA ASP A 29 34.83 8.57 -6.35
C ASP A 29 35.49 8.01 -5.07
N PRO A 30 34.73 7.36 -4.15
CA PRO A 30 35.25 6.87 -2.88
C PRO A 30 36.26 5.71 -3.03
N ALA A 31 36.46 5.19 -4.25
CA ALA A 31 37.49 4.19 -4.55
C ALA A 31 38.87 4.82 -4.87
N ARG A 32 38.95 6.15 -5.01
CA ARG A 32 40.17 6.82 -5.46
C ARG A 32 41.03 7.31 -4.30
N LEU A 33 42.35 7.23 -4.50
CA LEU A 33 43.34 7.53 -3.47
C LEU A 33 43.62 9.03 -3.29
N TYR A 34 43.16 9.91 -4.18
CA TYR A 34 43.37 11.36 -4.05
C TYR A 34 42.49 11.96 -2.94
N ARG A 35 42.78 13.20 -2.52
CA ARG A 35 42.15 13.86 -1.35
C ARG A 35 40.62 13.81 -1.38
N SER A 36 39.99 14.21 -2.48
CA SER A 36 38.53 14.22 -2.60
C SER A 36 37.92 12.82 -2.58
N GLY A 37 38.57 11.81 -3.19
CA GLY A 37 38.14 10.42 -3.10
C GLY A 37 38.19 9.87 -1.66
N ARG A 38 39.26 10.19 -0.91
CA ARG A 38 39.33 9.85 0.52
C ARG A 38 38.27 10.56 1.35
N GLN A 39 37.95 11.82 1.06
CA GLN A 39 36.86 12.55 1.73
C GLN A 39 35.50 11.88 1.48
N ALA A 40 35.18 11.58 0.21
CA ALA A 40 33.94 10.88 -0.14
C ALA A 40 33.87 9.49 0.52
N ARG A 41 35.00 8.79 0.61
CA ARG A 41 35.08 7.50 1.33
C ARG A 41 34.79 7.64 2.82
N MET A 42 35.37 8.64 3.48
CA MET A 42 35.11 8.92 4.90
C MET A 42 33.63 9.21 5.15
N LEU A 43 32.99 10.01 4.29
CA LEU A 43 31.55 10.31 4.37
C LEU A 43 30.69 9.06 4.19
N LEU A 44 31.00 8.24 3.19
CA LEU A 44 30.30 6.98 2.94
C LEU A 44 30.42 6.01 4.13
N ASP A 45 31.64 5.83 4.66
CA ASP A 45 31.91 4.91 5.77
C ASP A 45 31.24 5.41 7.07
N ALA A 46 31.21 6.72 7.33
CA ALA A 46 30.51 7.31 8.46
C ALA A 46 28.98 7.15 8.36
N ALA A 47 28.42 7.36 7.17
CA ALA A 47 26.99 7.12 6.92
C ALA A 47 26.63 5.64 7.08
N ARG A 48 27.46 4.73 6.56
CA ARG A 48 27.31 3.28 6.74
C ARG A 48 27.35 2.88 8.21
N GLY A 49 28.31 3.41 8.97
CA GLY A 49 28.41 3.19 10.42
C GLY A 49 27.17 3.65 11.16
N THR A 50 26.64 4.83 10.79
CA THR A 50 25.40 5.38 11.37
C THR A 50 24.19 4.47 11.12
N VAL A 51 24.00 4.02 9.87
CA VAL A 51 22.89 3.12 9.53
C VAL A 51 23.05 1.77 10.26
N ALA A 52 24.27 1.24 10.31
CA ALA A 52 24.57 -0.01 10.99
C ALA A 52 24.28 0.06 12.50
N GLU A 53 24.69 1.16 13.16
CA GLU A 53 24.41 1.44 14.57
C GLU A 53 22.89 1.43 14.85
N VAL A 54 22.12 2.19 14.07
CA VAL A 54 20.66 2.27 14.23
C VAL A 54 19.96 0.92 14.03
N LEU A 55 20.43 0.13 13.07
CA LEU A 55 19.87 -1.18 12.74
C LEU A 55 20.43 -2.31 13.63
N GLY A 56 21.40 -2.03 14.50
CA GLY A 56 22.02 -3.03 15.37
C GLY A 56 22.83 -4.09 14.61
N VAL A 57 23.49 -3.71 13.52
CA VAL A 57 24.28 -4.60 12.65
C VAL A 57 25.71 -4.09 12.45
N ARG A 58 26.54 -4.88 11.78
CA ARG A 58 27.92 -4.49 11.49
C ARG A 58 27.96 -3.63 10.22
N ALA A 59 28.87 -2.66 10.17
CA ALA A 59 28.99 -1.78 9.01
C ALA A 59 29.31 -2.54 7.70
N ASP A 60 30.06 -3.65 7.75
CA ASP A 60 30.37 -4.50 6.60
C ASP A 60 29.16 -5.33 6.08
N GLU A 61 28.07 -5.37 6.84
CA GLU A 61 26.81 -6.02 6.44
C GLU A 61 25.90 -5.09 5.65
N VAL A 62 26.11 -3.77 5.71
CA VAL A 62 25.26 -2.76 5.07
C VAL A 62 25.76 -2.44 3.66
N ALA A 63 24.85 -2.39 2.68
CA ALA A 63 25.04 -1.89 1.33
C ALA A 63 23.94 -0.88 0.97
N PHE A 64 24.25 0.06 0.06
CA PHE A 64 23.31 1.07 -0.42
C PHE A 64 22.89 0.80 -1.87
N THR A 65 21.62 1.02 -2.17
CA THR A 65 21.02 0.86 -3.51
C THR A 65 20.37 2.16 -3.97
N ALA A 66 19.97 2.23 -5.24
CA ALA A 66 19.27 3.38 -5.80
C ALA A 66 17.80 3.50 -5.34
N SER A 67 17.24 2.47 -4.69
CA SER A 67 15.89 2.51 -4.10
C SER A 67 15.65 1.33 -3.16
N GLY A 68 14.63 1.43 -2.30
CA GLY A 68 14.15 0.29 -1.51
C GLY A 68 13.71 -0.90 -2.38
N THR A 69 13.06 -0.64 -3.51
CA THR A 69 12.70 -1.68 -4.49
C THR A 69 13.92 -2.44 -4.99
N GLN A 70 14.99 -1.72 -5.36
CA GLN A 70 16.23 -2.36 -5.80
C GLN A 70 16.89 -3.15 -4.64
N ALA A 71 16.86 -2.62 -3.41
CA ALA A 71 17.37 -3.36 -2.25
C ALA A 71 16.62 -4.68 -2.04
N LEU A 72 15.29 -4.64 -2.13
CA LEU A 72 14.41 -5.81 -2.00
C LEU A 72 14.69 -6.85 -3.08
N GLN A 73 14.70 -6.43 -4.35
CA GLN A 73 14.96 -7.30 -5.50
C GLN A 73 16.36 -7.94 -5.42
N LEU A 74 17.40 -7.14 -5.14
CA LEU A 74 18.77 -7.66 -4.98
C LEU A 74 18.89 -8.58 -3.77
N GLY A 75 18.25 -8.23 -2.65
CA GLY A 75 18.20 -9.07 -1.46
C GLY A 75 17.60 -10.43 -1.75
N MET A 76 16.43 -10.47 -2.41
CA MET A 76 15.74 -11.70 -2.77
C MET A 76 16.53 -12.53 -3.76
N LEU A 77 16.84 -11.97 -4.93
CA LEU A 77 17.52 -12.68 -6.01
C LEU A 77 18.93 -13.10 -5.59
N GLY A 78 19.63 -12.27 -4.81
CA GLY A 78 20.97 -12.59 -4.36
C GLY A 78 21.02 -13.66 -3.28
N ALA A 79 20.03 -13.71 -2.38
CA ALA A 79 19.88 -14.79 -1.42
C ALA A 79 19.51 -16.11 -2.12
N LEU A 80 18.58 -16.09 -3.08
CA LEU A 80 18.21 -17.25 -3.89
C LEU A 80 19.43 -17.79 -4.66
N ALA A 81 20.17 -16.93 -5.35
CA ALA A 81 21.38 -17.30 -6.08
C ALA A 81 22.48 -17.88 -5.14
N GLY A 82 22.69 -17.27 -3.97
CA GLY A 82 23.60 -17.76 -2.95
C GLY A 82 23.21 -19.12 -2.37
N ASN A 83 21.92 -19.44 -2.37
CA ASN A 83 21.35 -20.68 -1.83
C ASN A 83 20.91 -21.69 -2.89
N ARG A 84 21.31 -21.53 -4.16
CA ARG A 84 20.95 -22.44 -5.27
C ARG A 84 21.23 -23.93 -5.03
N ARG A 85 22.20 -24.27 -4.18
CA ARG A 85 22.50 -25.67 -3.81
C ARG A 85 21.52 -26.26 -2.80
N ARG A 86 20.78 -25.40 -2.09
CA ARG A 86 19.74 -25.81 -1.15
C ARG A 86 18.47 -26.20 -1.89
N GLY A 87 18.08 -25.43 -2.89
CA GLY A 87 16.93 -25.66 -3.75
C GLY A 87 16.46 -24.36 -4.42
N ALA A 88 15.24 -24.38 -4.95
CA ALA A 88 14.66 -23.27 -5.71
C ALA A 88 13.30 -22.81 -5.16
N HIS A 89 12.97 -23.18 -3.92
CA HIS A 89 11.68 -22.85 -3.32
C HIS A 89 11.76 -21.54 -2.51
N LEU A 90 10.85 -20.61 -2.79
CA LEU A 90 10.69 -19.30 -2.15
C LEU A 90 9.38 -19.28 -1.35
N VAL A 91 9.41 -18.78 -0.12
CA VAL A 91 8.22 -18.58 0.71
C VAL A 91 8.04 -17.10 0.99
N HIS A 92 6.84 -16.55 0.85
CA HIS A 92 6.55 -15.17 1.28
C HIS A 92 5.13 -15.03 1.81
N SER A 93 4.86 -13.99 2.63
CA SER A 93 3.50 -13.69 3.08
C SER A 93 2.62 -13.15 1.94
N ALA A 94 1.30 -13.36 2.01
CA ALA A 94 0.34 -12.87 1.03
C ALA A 94 0.25 -11.34 0.96
N VAL A 95 0.67 -10.63 2.00
CA VAL A 95 0.49 -9.17 2.12
C VAL A 95 1.74 -8.36 1.79
N GLU A 96 2.79 -8.98 1.26
CA GLU A 96 4.07 -8.32 0.93
C GLU A 96 3.90 -7.15 -0.05
N HIS A 97 4.88 -6.25 -0.10
CA HIS A 97 4.91 -5.18 -1.11
C HIS A 97 4.97 -5.77 -2.53
N SER A 98 4.39 -5.08 -3.51
CA SER A 98 4.33 -5.55 -4.91
C SER A 98 5.71 -5.88 -5.50
N ALA A 99 6.77 -5.22 -5.02
CA ALA A 99 8.14 -5.58 -5.39
C ALA A 99 8.55 -7.01 -5.00
N VAL A 100 8.05 -7.57 -3.89
CA VAL A 100 8.24 -8.99 -3.54
C VAL A 100 7.47 -9.86 -4.51
N LEU A 101 6.19 -9.55 -4.74
CA LEU A 101 5.29 -10.32 -5.61
C LEU A 101 5.85 -10.41 -7.03
N HIS A 102 6.18 -9.28 -7.65
CA HIS A 102 6.76 -9.25 -8.99
C HIS A 102 8.11 -10.00 -9.08
N THR A 103 8.90 -9.99 -8.00
CA THR A 103 10.16 -10.76 -7.94
C THR A 103 9.88 -12.26 -7.83
N ALA A 104 8.87 -12.66 -7.06
CA ALA A 104 8.44 -14.04 -6.92
C ALA A 104 7.85 -14.58 -8.24
N GLU A 105 7.00 -13.81 -8.92
CA GLU A 105 6.49 -14.18 -10.24
C GLU A 105 7.61 -14.31 -11.28
N GLN A 106 8.59 -13.39 -11.26
CA GLN A 106 9.75 -13.50 -12.13
C GLN A 106 10.57 -14.76 -11.81
N TRP A 107 10.69 -15.11 -10.54
CA TRP A 107 11.39 -16.30 -10.08
C TRP A 107 10.74 -17.59 -10.60
N GLU A 108 9.40 -17.69 -10.57
CA GLU A 108 8.67 -18.82 -11.15
C GLU A 108 8.88 -18.96 -12.66
N ARG A 109 9.01 -17.82 -13.36
CA ARG A 109 9.23 -17.77 -14.81
C ARG A 109 10.68 -18.02 -15.23
N THR A 110 11.64 -17.92 -14.32
CA THR A 110 13.07 -18.01 -14.63
C THR A 110 13.62 -19.40 -14.27
N PRO A 111 14.34 -20.08 -15.17
CA PRO A 111 15.03 -21.32 -14.82
C PRO A 111 16.03 -21.11 -13.67
N ALA A 112 15.89 -21.87 -12.60
CA ALA A 112 16.71 -21.86 -11.40
C ALA A 112 17.40 -23.22 -11.22
N GLY A 113 18.61 -23.36 -11.78
CA GLY A 113 19.36 -24.63 -11.68
C GLY A 113 18.73 -25.75 -12.51
N SER A 114 18.14 -26.76 -11.87
CA SER A 114 17.57 -27.96 -12.51
C SER A 114 16.07 -27.86 -12.85
N GLY A 115 15.41 -26.73 -12.60
CA GLY A 115 13.97 -26.53 -12.82
C GLY A 115 13.57 -25.05 -12.76
N THR A 116 12.27 -24.76 -12.73
CA THR A 116 11.73 -23.41 -12.46
C THR A 116 11.75 -23.11 -10.95
N GLY A 117 11.76 -21.83 -10.59
CA GLY A 117 11.50 -21.43 -9.21
C GLY A 117 10.12 -21.90 -8.75
N GLU A 118 10.01 -22.32 -7.49
CA GLU A 118 8.72 -22.64 -6.86
C GLU A 118 8.41 -21.58 -5.80
N VAL A 119 7.16 -21.13 -5.71
CA VAL A 119 6.73 -20.15 -4.70
C VAL A 119 5.60 -20.74 -3.86
N THR A 120 5.68 -20.54 -2.54
CA THR A 120 4.56 -20.75 -1.61
C THR A 120 4.20 -19.42 -0.97
N VAL A 121 2.93 -19.05 -1.08
CA VAL A 121 2.36 -17.85 -0.44
C VAL A 121 1.74 -18.24 0.90
N VAL A 122 2.20 -17.62 1.98
CA VAL A 122 1.68 -17.82 3.34
C VAL A 122 0.48 -16.90 3.56
N PRO A 123 -0.71 -17.41 3.91
CA PRO A 123 -1.89 -16.57 4.13
C PRO A 123 -1.72 -15.68 5.37
N VAL A 124 -2.66 -14.76 5.54
CA VAL A 124 -2.78 -13.92 6.74
C VAL A 124 -4.18 -14.01 7.31
N ASP A 125 -4.33 -13.61 8.57
CA ASP A 125 -5.65 -13.42 9.17
C ASP A 125 -6.33 -12.12 8.71
N ARG A 126 -7.55 -11.89 9.20
CA ARG A 126 -8.33 -10.65 8.94
C ARG A 126 -7.68 -9.37 9.46
N LEU A 127 -6.67 -9.48 10.33
CA LEU A 127 -5.90 -8.33 10.82
C LEU A 127 -4.65 -8.10 9.95
N GLY A 128 -4.39 -8.94 8.96
CA GLY A 128 -3.22 -8.87 8.09
C GLY A 128 -1.96 -9.42 8.73
N ARG A 129 -2.07 -10.25 9.78
CA ARG A 129 -0.94 -10.88 10.46
C ARG A 129 -0.68 -12.28 9.89
N ALA A 130 0.56 -12.59 9.56
CA ALA A 130 0.97 -13.93 9.18
C ALA A 130 1.25 -14.79 10.43
N ALA A 131 0.78 -16.03 10.44
CA ALA A 131 1.04 -16.94 11.55
C ALA A 131 2.42 -17.62 11.41
N PRO A 132 3.24 -17.69 12.48
CA PRO A 132 4.48 -18.46 12.45
C PRO A 132 4.27 -19.95 12.13
N ALA A 133 3.13 -20.52 12.53
CA ALA A 133 2.77 -21.91 12.22
C ALA A 133 2.58 -22.13 10.71
N ASP A 134 1.99 -21.17 9.99
CA ASP A 134 1.78 -21.28 8.55
C ASP A 134 3.11 -21.14 7.78
N PHE A 135 4.01 -20.28 8.26
CA PHE A 135 5.40 -20.28 7.78
C PHE A 135 6.05 -21.64 8.01
N ALA A 136 5.99 -22.20 9.22
CA ALA A 136 6.57 -23.50 9.51
C ALA A 136 6.04 -24.62 8.60
N ALA A 137 4.73 -24.60 8.28
CA ALA A 137 4.10 -25.54 7.37
C ALA A 137 4.51 -25.34 5.90
N ALA A 138 4.77 -24.11 5.48
CA ALA A 138 5.24 -23.79 4.13
C ALA A 138 6.72 -24.16 3.91
N LEU A 139 7.53 -24.17 4.97
CA LEU A 139 8.95 -24.52 4.88
C LEU A 139 9.13 -26.02 4.63
N ARG A 140 9.92 -26.34 3.60
CA ARG A 140 10.27 -27.73 3.21
C ARG A 140 11.74 -27.89 2.82
N PRO A 141 12.28 -29.13 2.74
CA PRO A 141 13.56 -29.36 2.07
C PRO A 141 13.54 -28.71 0.68
N GLY A 142 14.59 -27.96 0.34
CA GLY A 142 14.61 -27.16 -0.90
C GLY A 142 14.27 -25.68 -0.74
N THR A 143 13.73 -25.26 0.41
CA THR A 143 13.41 -23.84 0.65
C THR A 143 14.68 -23.02 0.75
N ALA A 144 14.88 -22.12 -0.21
CA ALA A 144 16.07 -21.31 -0.37
C ALA A 144 15.96 -19.93 0.30
N LEU A 145 14.75 -19.39 0.44
CA LEU A 145 14.48 -18.08 1.02
C LEU A 145 13.06 -18.01 1.58
N ALA A 146 12.90 -17.38 2.74
CA ALA A 146 11.62 -16.88 3.24
C ALA A 146 11.62 -15.35 3.25
N VAL A 147 10.49 -14.71 3.00
CA VAL A 147 10.33 -13.25 2.97
C VAL A 147 9.13 -12.82 3.80
N LEU A 148 9.34 -11.81 4.64
CA LEU A 148 8.27 -11.23 5.48
C LEU A 148 8.57 -9.75 5.75
N GLN A 149 7.67 -8.85 5.38
CA GLN A 149 7.76 -7.46 5.79
C GLN A 149 7.65 -7.34 7.31
N SER A 150 8.34 -6.39 7.91
CA SER A 150 8.28 -6.13 9.36
C SER A 150 6.95 -5.55 9.82
N ALA A 151 6.29 -4.76 8.96
CA ALA A 151 4.98 -4.19 9.19
C ALA A 151 4.32 -3.85 7.86
N ASN A 152 3.00 -4.01 7.78
CA ASN A 152 2.28 -3.81 6.55
C ASN A 152 2.15 -2.32 6.19
N HIS A 153 2.43 -2.01 4.93
CA HIS A 153 2.44 -0.65 4.38
C HIS A 153 1.04 -0.09 4.08
N GLU A 154 0.01 -0.94 4.09
CA GLU A 154 -1.38 -0.53 3.85
C GLU A 154 -2.19 -0.49 5.14
N VAL A 155 -2.10 -1.50 6.01
CA VAL A 155 -2.93 -1.60 7.23
C VAL A 155 -2.14 -1.41 8.53
N GLY A 156 -0.83 -1.25 8.44
CA GLY A 156 0.02 -0.93 9.59
C GLY A 156 0.36 -2.12 10.49
N THR A 157 -0.32 -3.26 10.35
CA THR A 157 -0.11 -4.46 11.17
C THR A 157 1.36 -4.87 11.22
N VAL A 158 1.92 -4.98 12.42
CA VAL A 158 3.29 -5.42 12.69
C VAL A 158 3.34 -6.95 12.63
N GLN A 159 4.28 -7.47 11.84
CA GLN A 159 4.43 -8.91 11.64
C GLN A 159 5.30 -9.56 12.73
N PRO A 160 5.08 -10.85 13.05
CA PRO A 160 5.85 -11.58 14.07
C PRO A 160 7.25 -12.00 13.58
N VAL A 161 8.10 -11.04 13.20
CA VAL A 161 9.42 -11.30 12.59
C VAL A 161 10.28 -12.24 13.43
N GLY A 162 10.34 -12.04 14.75
CA GLY A 162 11.18 -12.88 15.64
C GLY A 162 10.68 -14.32 15.74
N GLU A 163 9.36 -14.53 15.77
CA GLU A 163 8.75 -15.86 15.81
C GLU A 163 8.90 -16.56 14.45
N VAL A 164 8.72 -15.83 13.35
CA VAL A 164 8.94 -16.36 11.99
C VAL A 164 10.42 -16.71 11.77
N ALA A 165 11.34 -15.88 12.25
CA ALA A 165 12.77 -16.20 12.22
C ALA A 165 13.09 -17.49 13.00
N ALA A 166 12.46 -17.70 14.16
CA ALA A 166 12.67 -18.90 14.95
C ALA A 166 12.21 -20.18 14.22
N VAL A 167 11.06 -20.15 13.53
CA VAL A 167 10.59 -21.30 12.74
C VAL A 167 11.37 -21.50 11.44
N CYS A 168 11.93 -20.43 10.86
CA CYS A 168 12.80 -20.52 9.68
C CYS A 168 14.08 -21.32 9.95
N GLY A 169 14.63 -21.24 11.17
CA GLY A 169 15.88 -21.91 11.53
C GLY A 169 17.01 -21.54 10.58
N ASP A 170 17.53 -22.52 9.83
CA ASP A 170 18.60 -22.28 8.85
C ASP A 170 18.10 -21.66 7.53
N VAL A 171 16.80 -21.63 7.26
CA VAL A 171 16.22 -20.94 6.09
C VAL A 171 16.47 -19.44 6.24
N PRO A 172 17.16 -18.77 5.31
CA PRO A 172 17.37 -17.34 5.45
C PRO A 172 16.02 -16.62 5.36
N LEU A 173 15.79 -15.71 6.30
CA LEU A 173 14.64 -14.81 6.30
C LEU A 173 15.08 -13.42 5.83
N LEU A 174 14.49 -12.93 4.75
CA LEU A 174 14.58 -11.53 4.33
C LEU A 174 13.42 -10.75 4.92
N VAL A 175 13.72 -9.62 5.55
CA VAL A 175 12.71 -8.73 6.12
C VAL A 175 12.65 -7.40 5.39
N ASP A 176 11.47 -7.06 4.84
CA ASP A 176 11.22 -5.70 4.36
C ASP A 176 10.90 -4.76 5.54
N ALA A 177 11.85 -3.89 5.86
CA ALA A 177 11.76 -2.91 6.93
C ALA A 177 11.43 -1.50 6.44
N ALA A 178 10.98 -1.32 5.20
CA ALA A 178 10.71 0.00 4.64
C ALA A 178 9.80 0.87 5.53
N GLN A 179 8.75 0.28 6.12
CA GLN A 179 7.79 1.00 6.96
C GLN A 179 8.17 1.10 8.45
N SER A 180 9.09 0.26 8.93
CA SER A 180 9.44 0.18 10.36
C SER A 180 10.82 0.74 10.69
N ALA A 181 11.77 0.77 9.73
CA ALA A 181 13.17 1.12 9.99
C ALA A 181 13.36 2.50 10.62
N GLY A 182 12.53 3.48 10.25
CA GLY A 182 12.52 4.82 10.84
C GLY A 182 11.70 4.95 12.12
N ARG A 183 10.98 3.90 12.55
CA ARG A 183 9.93 3.96 13.59
C ARG A 183 10.14 3.01 14.77
N ALA A 184 10.36 1.72 14.52
CA ALA A 184 10.58 0.72 15.57
C ALA A 184 11.75 -0.23 15.25
N ALA A 185 12.38 -0.80 16.28
CA ALA A 185 13.39 -1.85 16.08
C ALA A 185 12.75 -3.07 15.41
N VAL A 186 13.43 -3.66 14.43
CA VAL A 186 13.02 -4.92 13.85
C VAL A 186 13.54 -6.04 14.76
N PRO A 187 12.68 -6.94 15.26
CA PRO A 187 13.11 -8.07 16.08
C PRO A 187 14.25 -8.86 15.44
N ALA A 188 15.17 -9.40 16.26
CA ALA A 188 16.32 -10.16 15.76
C ALA A 188 15.93 -11.50 15.12
N GLY A 189 16.88 -12.13 14.42
CA GLY A 189 16.74 -13.47 13.83
C GLY A 189 16.66 -13.49 12.30
N TRP A 190 16.44 -12.35 11.65
CA TRP A 190 16.49 -12.23 10.19
C TRP A 190 17.91 -12.35 9.64
N SER A 191 18.01 -12.77 8.38
CA SER A 191 19.26 -12.97 7.63
C SER A 191 19.57 -11.82 6.67
N LEU A 192 18.53 -11.23 6.08
CA LEU A 192 18.62 -10.04 5.25
C LEU A 192 17.58 -9.03 5.70
N LEU A 193 17.87 -7.75 5.53
CA LEU A 193 16.92 -6.66 5.79
C LEU A 193 17.01 -5.62 4.70
N THR A 194 15.87 -5.11 4.26
CA THR A 194 15.79 -4.04 3.26
C THR A 194 15.02 -2.85 3.78
N ALA A 195 15.40 -1.65 3.36
CA ALA A 195 14.70 -0.42 3.76
C ALA A 195 14.82 0.66 2.69
N SER A 196 14.01 1.72 2.77
CA SER A 196 13.96 2.80 1.78
C SER A 196 13.95 4.18 2.45
N ALA A 197 14.93 5.03 2.12
CA ALA A 197 15.20 6.24 2.89
C ALA A 197 14.05 7.27 2.90
N HIS A 198 13.34 7.39 1.78
CA HIS A 198 12.21 8.31 1.66
C HIS A 198 11.03 7.94 2.58
N LYS A 199 11.00 6.74 3.18
CA LYS A 199 9.96 6.35 4.14
C LYS A 199 10.15 6.99 5.52
N TRP A 200 11.34 7.49 5.83
CA TRP A 200 11.63 8.17 7.10
C TRP A 200 12.13 9.60 6.94
N GLY A 201 11.94 10.20 5.76
CA GLY A 201 12.32 11.57 5.46
C GLY A 201 13.78 11.73 5.04
N GLY A 202 14.44 10.66 4.60
CA GLY A 202 15.65 10.75 3.80
C GLY A 202 15.35 11.06 2.32
N PRO A 203 16.38 11.30 1.49
CA PRO A 203 16.17 11.50 0.05
C PRO A 203 15.54 10.27 -0.61
N ALA A 204 14.69 10.50 -1.61
CA ALA A 204 14.42 9.47 -2.60
C ALA A 204 15.73 9.09 -3.32
N GLY A 205 15.81 7.85 -3.83
CA GLY A 205 17.02 7.39 -4.52
C GLY A 205 18.05 6.67 -3.64
N VAL A 206 17.70 6.35 -2.38
CA VAL A 206 18.56 5.57 -1.47
C VAL A 206 17.76 4.43 -0.84
N GLY A 207 18.14 3.20 -1.15
CA GLY A 207 17.74 2.00 -0.41
C GLY A 207 18.87 1.47 0.44
N VAL A 208 18.51 0.63 1.41
CA VAL A 208 19.45 -0.06 2.30
C VAL A 208 19.23 -1.55 2.14
N LEU A 209 20.30 -2.30 1.88
CA LEU A 209 20.34 -3.75 1.90
C LEU A 209 21.33 -4.19 2.98
N VAL A 210 20.85 -4.96 3.95
CA VAL A 210 21.70 -5.60 4.96
C VAL A 210 21.77 -7.09 4.67
N VAL A 211 22.98 -7.63 4.59
CA VAL A 211 23.24 -9.07 4.49
C VAL A 211 24.10 -9.49 5.68
N ARG A 212 23.52 -10.27 6.60
CA ARG A 212 24.23 -10.68 7.82
C ARG A 212 25.45 -11.54 7.49
N LYS A 213 26.50 -11.42 8.30
CA LYS A 213 27.72 -12.20 8.14
C LYS A 213 27.41 -13.69 8.27
N GLY A 214 27.94 -14.48 7.34
CA GLY A 214 27.70 -15.92 7.25
C GLY A 214 26.48 -16.29 6.39
N VAL A 215 25.63 -15.33 6.04
CA VAL A 215 24.52 -15.57 5.10
C VAL A 215 25.09 -15.73 3.68
N ARG A 216 24.69 -16.81 3.01
CA ARG A 216 25.06 -17.05 1.61
C ARG A 216 24.33 -16.07 0.71
N TYR A 217 25.10 -15.31 -0.05
CA TYR A 217 24.61 -14.30 -0.98
C TYR A 217 25.51 -14.29 -2.22
N SER A 218 24.91 -14.16 -3.39
CA SER A 218 25.62 -13.95 -4.66
C SER A 218 24.86 -12.90 -5.44
N SER A 219 25.49 -11.80 -5.83
CA SER A 219 24.81 -10.78 -6.65
C SER A 219 24.23 -11.42 -7.92
N PRO A 220 22.97 -11.12 -8.29
CA PRO A 220 22.38 -11.56 -9.54
C PRO A 220 22.87 -10.72 -10.74
N LEU A 221 23.60 -9.63 -10.48
CA LEU A 221 24.12 -8.71 -11.49
C LEU A 221 25.60 -9.03 -11.82
N PRO A 222 26.12 -8.53 -12.96
CA PRO A 222 27.54 -8.64 -13.29
C PRO A 222 28.45 -8.10 -12.18
N ALA A 223 29.68 -8.62 -12.14
CA ALA A 223 30.63 -8.27 -11.11
C ALA A 223 31.03 -6.77 -11.15
N ASP A 224 30.99 -6.15 -9.98
CA ASP A 224 31.52 -4.82 -9.67
C ASP A 224 32.06 -4.93 -8.23
N GLU A 225 33.18 -4.30 -7.91
CA GLU A 225 33.78 -4.37 -6.56
C GLU A 225 33.09 -3.42 -5.56
N ARG A 226 32.28 -2.48 -6.04
CA ARG A 226 31.55 -1.52 -5.20
C ARG A 226 30.54 -2.21 -4.28
N GLU A 227 30.27 -1.58 -3.13
CA GLU A 227 29.35 -2.09 -2.10
C GLU A 227 29.60 -3.56 -1.74
N ALA A 228 30.88 -3.95 -1.62
CA ALA A 228 31.35 -5.31 -1.35
C ALA A 228 30.86 -6.37 -2.36
N GLY A 229 30.68 -5.98 -3.62
CA GLY A 229 30.21 -6.87 -4.69
C GLY A 229 28.70 -7.12 -4.70
N ARG A 230 27.93 -6.39 -3.89
CA ARG A 230 26.48 -6.60 -3.76
C ARG A 230 25.66 -5.72 -4.68
N VAL A 231 26.13 -4.50 -4.94
CA VAL A 231 25.40 -3.49 -5.70
C VAL A 231 26.37 -2.84 -6.70
N PRO A 232 26.18 -3.03 -8.01
CA PRO A 232 27.02 -2.39 -9.01
C PRO A 232 26.66 -0.92 -9.18
N GLY A 233 27.61 -0.15 -9.69
CA GLY A 233 27.40 1.24 -10.07
C GLY A 233 27.88 2.25 -9.03
N TYR A 234 27.86 3.52 -9.45
CA TYR A 234 28.38 4.62 -8.65
C TYR A 234 27.44 4.95 -7.47
N VAL A 235 28.03 5.15 -6.29
CA VAL A 235 27.28 5.42 -5.06
C VAL A 235 26.93 6.90 -4.93
N ASN A 236 25.69 7.20 -4.57
CA ASN A 236 25.25 8.57 -4.30
C ASN A 236 25.60 8.97 -2.86
N VAL A 237 26.88 9.26 -2.60
CA VAL A 237 27.38 9.59 -1.25
C VAL A 237 26.59 10.73 -0.58
N PRO A 238 26.29 11.87 -1.25
CA PRO A 238 25.52 12.94 -0.62
C PRO A 238 24.13 12.49 -0.14
N ALA A 239 23.42 11.72 -0.97
CA ALA A 239 22.10 11.21 -0.59
C ALA A 239 22.19 10.17 0.53
N ILE A 240 23.22 9.32 0.54
CA ILE A 240 23.46 8.33 1.59
C ILE A 240 23.75 9.02 2.94
N VAL A 241 24.55 10.08 2.96
CA VAL A 241 24.82 10.88 4.16
C VAL A 241 23.53 11.47 4.72
N ALA A 242 22.70 12.06 3.85
CA ALA A 242 21.40 12.60 4.25
C ALA A 242 20.41 11.52 4.76
N ALA A 243 20.38 10.35 4.11
CA ALA A 243 19.58 9.22 4.54
C ALA A 243 19.98 8.71 5.92
N ALA A 244 21.29 8.62 6.20
CA ALA A 244 21.82 8.20 7.49
C ALA A 244 21.53 9.24 8.60
N ALA A 245 21.70 10.53 8.29
CA ALA A 245 21.45 11.61 9.25
C ALA A 245 19.96 11.70 9.65
N SER A 246 19.05 11.62 8.67
CA SER A 246 17.60 11.56 8.94
C SER A 246 17.21 10.31 9.71
N LEU A 247 17.75 9.13 9.35
CA LEU A 247 17.46 7.88 10.05
C LEU A 247 17.83 7.99 11.54
N ARG A 248 19.04 8.49 11.86
CA ARG A 248 19.44 8.71 13.26
C ARG A 248 18.50 9.68 13.97
N ALA A 249 18.16 10.80 13.34
CA ALA A 249 17.31 11.82 13.93
C ALA A 249 15.91 11.28 14.27
N VAL A 250 15.22 10.65 13.31
CA VAL A 250 13.87 10.12 13.57
C VAL A 250 13.87 9.00 14.62
N ARG A 251 14.96 8.23 14.71
CA ARG A 251 15.07 7.13 15.67
C ARG A 251 15.30 7.61 17.09
N ALA A 252 16.01 8.71 17.27
CA ALA A 252 16.18 9.33 18.58
C ALA A 252 14.85 9.84 19.17
N GLU A 253 13.88 10.20 18.33
CA GLU A 253 12.59 10.76 18.74
C GLU A 253 11.43 9.76 18.66
N ALA A 254 11.68 8.58 18.09
CA ALA A 254 10.65 7.63 17.69
C ALA A 254 9.74 7.21 18.84
N GLU A 255 10.25 6.92 20.04
CA GLU A 255 9.40 6.47 21.16
C GLU A 255 8.32 7.50 21.52
N ARG A 256 8.74 8.75 21.76
CA ARG A 256 7.84 9.86 22.10
C ARG A 256 6.83 10.11 20.99
N GLU A 257 7.31 10.17 19.75
CA GLU A 257 6.49 10.54 18.62
C GLU A 257 5.54 9.42 18.18
N ASN A 258 5.97 8.17 18.28
CA ASN A 258 5.13 7.00 18.06
C ASN A 258 3.98 6.96 19.09
N ALA A 259 4.23 7.23 20.37
CA ALA A 259 3.16 7.27 21.37
C ALA A 259 2.09 8.32 21.04
N ARG A 260 2.53 9.51 20.63
CA ARG A 260 1.65 10.62 20.23
C ARG A 260 0.82 10.28 18.98
N LEU A 261 1.47 9.78 17.93
CA LEU A 261 0.80 9.39 16.69
C LEU A 261 -0.14 8.22 16.91
N HIS A 262 0.21 7.26 17.77
CA HIS A 262 -0.67 6.13 18.09
C HIS A 262 -2.00 6.63 18.66
N GLY A 263 -1.97 7.60 19.59
CA GLY A 263 -3.18 8.22 20.14
C GLY A 263 -4.01 8.98 19.08
N LEU A 264 -3.35 9.71 18.17
CA LEU A 264 -4.04 10.36 17.04
C LEU A 264 -4.68 9.36 16.08
N VAL A 265 -4.00 8.26 15.80
CA VAL A 265 -4.54 7.18 14.96
C VAL A 265 -5.67 6.45 15.68
N ASP A 266 -5.58 6.17 16.97
CA ASP A 266 -6.68 5.61 17.77
C ASP A 266 -7.91 6.50 17.73
N ARG A 267 -7.73 7.81 17.76
CA ARG A 267 -8.81 8.78 17.58
C ARG A 267 -9.50 8.59 16.24
N ILE A 268 -8.75 8.48 15.14
CA ILE A 268 -9.32 8.23 13.81
C ILE A 268 -10.04 6.87 13.78
N ARG A 269 -9.38 5.80 14.24
CA ARG A 269 -9.93 4.44 14.28
C ARG A 269 -11.26 4.34 15.03
N THR A 270 -11.40 5.10 16.12
CA THR A 270 -12.61 5.09 16.95
C THR A 270 -13.71 6.02 16.45
N GLN A 271 -13.36 7.20 15.91
CA GLN A 271 -14.34 8.20 15.50
C GLN A 271 -14.91 7.93 14.10
N VAL A 272 -14.12 7.43 13.16
CA VAL A 272 -14.59 7.21 11.78
C VAL A 272 -15.85 6.32 11.73
N PRO A 273 -15.90 5.14 12.40
CA PRO A 273 -17.11 4.31 12.39
C PRO A 273 -18.35 4.92 13.07
N LEU A 274 -18.14 5.91 13.95
CA LEU A 274 -19.23 6.62 14.63
C LEU A 274 -19.80 7.75 13.76
N LEU A 275 -18.94 8.39 12.98
CA LEU A 275 -19.28 9.54 12.15
C LEU A 275 -19.74 9.14 10.75
N VAL A 276 -19.23 8.02 10.22
CA VAL A 276 -19.52 7.53 8.89
C VAL A 276 -20.15 6.14 8.99
N PRO A 277 -21.41 5.96 8.54
CA PRO A 277 -22.07 4.66 8.56
C PRO A 277 -21.44 3.71 7.54
N GLU A 278 -21.59 2.40 7.77
CA GLU A 278 -21.10 1.36 6.85
C GLU A 278 -19.59 1.49 6.55
N VAL A 279 -18.78 1.56 7.60
CA VAL A 279 -17.32 1.61 7.52
C VAL A 279 -16.70 0.44 8.26
N GLU A 280 -15.69 -0.18 7.64
CA GLU A 280 -14.82 -1.17 8.27
C GLU A 280 -13.43 -0.56 8.48
N VAL A 281 -12.96 -0.48 9.72
CA VAL A 281 -11.56 -0.11 10.03
C VAL A 281 -10.74 -1.38 10.08
N VAL A 282 -9.67 -1.45 9.30
CA VAL A 282 -8.88 -2.67 9.10
C VAL A 282 -7.51 -2.61 9.78
N GLY A 283 -6.84 -3.76 9.85
CA GLY A 283 -5.54 -3.91 10.53
C GLY A 283 -5.64 -4.09 12.04
N ASP A 284 -4.55 -4.59 12.64
CA ASP A 284 -4.48 -4.93 14.06
C ASP A 284 -4.72 -3.69 14.95
N PRO A 285 -5.70 -3.72 15.89
CA PRO A 285 -6.01 -2.59 16.75
C PRO A 285 -4.96 -2.32 17.84
N VAL A 286 -3.96 -3.17 18.01
CA VAL A 286 -2.91 -3.01 19.03
C VAL A 286 -1.53 -3.12 18.39
N GLY A 287 -1.24 -4.24 17.73
CA GLY A 287 0.04 -4.56 17.13
C GLY A 287 0.25 -3.90 15.77
N ARG A 288 0.21 -2.56 15.70
CA ARG A 288 0.33 -1.80 14.43
C ARG A 288 1.34 -0.66 14.49
N LEU A 289 1.73 -0.17 13.31
CA LEU A 289 2.48 1.06 13.16
C LEU A 289 1.67 2.23 13.77
N PRO A 290 2.35 3.16 14.45
CA PRO A 290 1.70 4.17 15.27
C PRO A 290 0.99 5.26 14.44
N HIS A 291 1.31 5.38 13.16
CA HIS A 291 0.97 6.55 12.36
C HIS A 291 0.06 6.23 11.19
N LEU A 292 -0.46 5.00 11.10
CA LEU A 292 -1.16 4.50 9.93
C LEU A 292 -2.49 3.85 10.36
N VAL A 293 -3.56 4.21 9.64
CA VAL A 293 -4.86 3.55 9.69
C VAL A 293 -5.44 3.46 8.29
N THR A 294 -6.09 2.35 8.03
CA THR A 294 -6.90 2.17 6.83
C THR A 294 -8.32 1.81 7.23
N PHE A 295 -9.28 2.36 6.50
CA PHE A 295 -10.69 2.05 6.63
C PHE A 295 -11.34 2.03 5.26
N SER A 296 -12.41 1.25 5.13
CA SER A 296 -13.15 1.07 3.89
C SER A 296 -14.58 1.56 4.07
N CYS A 297 -15.01 2.48 3.22
CA CYS A 297 -16.36 3.01 3.19
C CYS A 297 -17.17 2.23 2.15
N LEU A 298 -18.20 1.52 2.58
CA LEU A 298 -19.07 0.78 1.67
C LEU A 298 -19.85 1.71 0.74
N TYR A 299 -20.12 1.30 -0.50
CA TYR A 299 -20.87 2.08 -1.49
C TYR A 299 -20.15 3.38 -1.89
N VAL A 300 -18.83 3.35 -1.94
CA VAL A 300 -18.00 4.51 -2.25
C VAL A 300 -16.91 4.08 -3.22
N ASP A 301 -16.85 4.77 -4.36
CA ASP A 301 -15.68 4.70 -5.23
C ASP A 301 -14.50 5.40 -4.52
N GLY A 302 -13.41 4.65 -4.32
CA GLY A 302 -12.23 5.14 -3.61
C GLY A 302 -11.61 6.37 -4.27
N GLU A 303 -11.51 6.41 -5.60
CA GLU A 303 -10.91 7.54 -6.33
C GLU A 303 -11.75 8.81 -6.18
N VAL A 304 -13.07 8.68 -6.22
CA VAL A 304 -14.00 9.81 -6.00
C VAL A 304 -13.85 10.36 -4.58
N LEU A 305 -13.74 9.47 -3.58
CA LEU A 305 -13.53 9.86 -2.18
C LEU A 305 -12.17 10.54 -1.98
N LEU A 306 -11.08 9.98 -2.53
CA LEU A 306 -9.74 10.57 -2.46
C LEU A 306 -9.71 11.97 -3.12
N ALA A 307 -10.35 12.12 -4.28
CA ALA A 307 -10.47 13.42 -4.94
C ALA A 307 -11.30 14.44 -4.12
N GLY A 308 -12.33 13.98 -3.41
CA GLY A 308 -13.09 14.79 -2.47
C GLY A 308 -12.26 15.27 -1.28
N LEU A 309 -11.46 14.37 -0.70
CA LEU A 309 -10.54 14.68 0.39
C LEU A 309 -9.42 15.65 -0.04
N ASP A 310 -8.89 15.50 -1.25
CA ASP A 310 -7.89 16.42 -1.81
C ASP A 310 -8.46 17.83 -1.98
N ARG A 311 -9.68 17.98 -2.51
CA ARG A 311 -10.38 19.28 -2.56
C ARG A 311 -10.60 19.88 -1.18
N ALA A 312 -10.78 19.06 -0.15
CA ALA A 312 -10.86 19.49 1.24
C ALA A 312 -9.48 19.75 1.89
N GLY A 313 -8.40 19.60 1.12
CA GLY A 313 -7.03 19.89 1.54
C GLY A 313 -6.32 18.74 2.25
N PHE A 314 -6.76 17.48 2.06
CA PHE A 314 -6.13 16.29 2.63
C PHE A 314 -5.57 15.38 1.54
N ALA A 315 -4.23 15.29 1.47
CA ALA A 315 -3.57 14.28 0.66
C ALA A 315 -3.55 12.95 1.42
N VAL A 316 -4.32 11.99 0.95
CA VAL A 316 -4.42 10.61 1.46
C VAL A 316 -4.27 9.64 0.26
N SER A 317 -4.15 8.34 0.53
CA SER A 317 -3.97 7.33 -0.52
C SER A 317 -4.97 6.18 -0.36
N SER A 318 -5.07 5.32 -1.37
CA SER A 318 -5.76 4.02 -1.32
C SER A 318 -4.72 2.90 -1.24
N GLY A 319 -5.10 1.77 -0.63
CA GLY A 319 -4.33 0.54 -0.64
C GLY A 319 -4.06 -0.02 -2.04
N SER A 320 -4.89 0.29 -3.04
CA SER A 320 -4.70 -0.18 -4.42
C SER A 320 -3.55 0.52 -5.18
N SER A 321 -2.96 1.59 -4.65
CA SER A 321 -1.99 2.42 -5.39
C SER A 321 -0.63 1.76 -5.67
N CYS A 322 -0.34 0.56 -5.12
CA CYS A 322 0.96 -0.11 -5.28
C CYS A 322 1.03 -1.16 -6.40
N THR A 323 -0.09 -1.46 -7.06
CA THR A 323 -0.13 -2.29 -8.28
C THR A 323 -0.22 -1.41 -9.53
N SER A 324 0.29 -1.88 -10.66
CA SER A 324 0.40 -1.10 -11.92
C SER A 324 -0.96 -0.76 -12.56
N SER A 325 -2.05 -1.31 -12.04
CA SER A 325 -3.43 -1.02 -12.44
C SER A 325 -4.23 -0.50 -11.25
N THR A 326 -4.69 0.75 -11.34
CA THR A 326 -5.67 1.35 -10.41
C THR A 326 -7.02 0.63 -10.39
N LEU A 327 -7.24 -0.32 -11.32
CA LEU A 327 -8.48 -1.08 -11.50
C LEU A 327 -8.53 -2.41 -10.74
N THR A 328 -7.42 -2.85 -10.13
CA THR A 328 -7.39 -4.07 -9.31
C THR A 328 -7.54 -3.71 -7.83
N PRO A 329 -8.38 -4.43 -7.05
CA PRO A 329 -8.50 -4.21 -5.61
C PRO A 329 -7.15 -4.41 -4.92
N SER A 330 -6.98 -3.81 -3.73
CA SER A 330 -5.76 -4.03 -2.92
C SER A 330 -5.56 -5.52 -2.67
N HIS A 331 -4.38 -6.05 -3.05
CA HIS A 331 -4.04 -7.45 -2.79
C HIS A 331 -3.89 -7.72 -1.29
N VAL A 332 -3.52 -6.69 -0.49
CA VAL A 332 -3.42 -6.81 0.96
C VAL A 332 -4.81 -7.00 1.57
N LEU A 333 -5.77 -6.14 1.22
CA LEU A 333 -7.14 -6.24 1.73
C LEU A 333 -7.82 -7.52 1.22
N ALA A 334 -7.55 -7.91 -0.02
CA ALA A 334 -7.99 -9.18 -0.58
C ALA A 334 -7.44 -10.38 0.22
N ALA A 335 -6.14 -10.40 0.52
CA ALA A 335 -5.51 -11.46 1.30
C ALA A 335 -6.04 -11.54 2.74
N MET A 336 -6.50 -10.41 3.30
CA MET A 336 -7.15 -10.34 4.61
C MET A 336 -8.62 -10.78 4.58
N GLY A 337 -9.23 -10.85 3.39
CA GLY A 337 -10.66 -11.13 3.23
C GLY A 337 -11.56 -10.03 3.81
N VAL A 338 -11.11 -8.78 3.77
CA VAL A 338 -11.84 -7.58 4.25
C VAL A 338 -12.33 -6.74 3.07
N LEU A 339 -13.18 -5.74 3.34
CA LEU A 339 -13.71 -4.87 2.29
C LEU A 339 -12.58 -4.16 1.54
N THR A 340 -12.53 -4.34 0.22
CA THR A 340 -11.50 -3.74 -0.65
C THR A 340 -11.95 -2.43 -1.27
N GLU A 341 -13.26 -2.26 -1.43
CA GLU A 341 -13.92 -1.08 -1.98
C GLU A 341 -13.82 0.14 -1.05
N GLY A 342 -13.76 1.35 -1.62
CA GLY A 342 -13.88 2.60 -0.88
C GLY A 342 -12.83 2.80 0.21
N ASN A 343 -11.67 2.14 0.07
CA ASN A 343 -10.63 2.15 1.09
C ASN A 343 -9.83 3.46 1.07
N VAL A 344 -9.53 3.97 2.26
CA VAL A 344 -8.72 5.16 2.50
C VAL A 344 -7.64 4.81 3.52
N ARG A 345 -6.39 5.01 3.12
CA ARG A 345 -5.22 4.93 3.98
C ARG A 345 -4.81 6.33 4.41
N VAL A 346 -4.87 6.56 5.71
CA VAL A 346 -4.38 7.76 6.37
C VAL A 346 -3.06 7.42 7.05
N SER A 347 -1.99 8.12 6.68
CA SER A 347 -0.68 7.99 7.32
C SER A 347 -0.11 9.34 7.73
N LEU A 348 -0.01 9.53 9.05
CA LEU A 348 0.29 10.82 9.68
C LEU A 348 1.80 11.12 9.71
N PRO A 349 2.23 12.34 9.33
CA PRO A 349 3.61 12.79 9.47
C PRO A 349 4.00 12.99 10.95
N PHE A 350 5.30 13.08 11.22
CA PHE A 350 5.85 13.27 12.57
C PHE A 350 5.39 14.58 13.24
N ASP A 351 4.95 15.57 12.48
CA ASP A 351 4.46 16.86 12.98
C ASP A 351 2.92 16.99 12.95
N ALA A 352 2.19 15.92 12.61
CA ALA A 352 0.73 15.93 12.53
C ALA A 352 0.11 16.36 13.86
N THR A 353 -0.87 17.24 13.87
CA THR A 353 -1.47 17.80 15.09
C THR A 353 -2.85 17.23 15.36
N GLU A 354 -3.29 17.27 16.62
CA GLU A 354 -4.67 16.92 16.99
C GLU A 354 -5.69 17.78 16.23
N ALA A 355 -5.43 19.08 16.07
CA ALA A 355 -6.29 19.97 15.32
C ALA A 355 -6.44 19.58 13.83
N GLU A 356 -5.39 19.02 13.21
CA GLU A 356 -5.48 18.49 11.84
C GLU A 356 -6.32 17.22 11.76
N VAL A 357 -6.20 16.33 12.74
CA VAL A 357 -7.02 15.11 12.86
C VAL A 357 -8.49 15.46 13.09
N GLU A 358 -8.79 16.41 13.97
CA GLU A 358 -10.16 16.85 14.23
C GLU A 358 -10.77 17.54 12.99
N ARG A 359 -9.98 18.30 12.20
CA ARG A 359 -10.45 18.81 10.91
C ARG A 359 -10.74 17.70 9.91
N PHE A 360 -9.91 16.65 9.85
CA PHE A 360 -10.15 15.50 8.99
C PHE A 360 -11.46 14.80 9.34
N LEU A 361 -11.67 14.53 10.64
CA LEU A 361 -12.89 13.90 11.15
C LEU A 361 -14.15 14.76 10.92
N ALA A 362 -14.02 16.09 10.91
CA ALA A 362 -15.13 16.99 10.63
C ALA A 362 -15.56 16.99 9.15
N VAL A 363 -14.63 16.86 8.20
CA VAL A 363 -14.95 16.92 6.76
C VAL A 363 -15.34 15.57 6.17
N LEU A 364 -14.78 14.47 6.69
CA LEU A 364 -14.96 13.13 6.13
C LEU A 364 -16.44 12.72 5.95
N PRO A 365 -17.34 12.92 6.93
CA PRO A 365 -18.73 12.48 6.81
C PRO A 365 -19.49 13.20 5.68
N GLY A 366 -19.23 14.50 5.51
CA GLY A 366 -19.85 15.30 4.45
C GLY A 366 -19.43 14.80 3.07
N ILE A 367 -18.13 14.55 2.89
CA ILE A 367 -17.59 14.06 1.61
C ILE A 367 -18.15 12.67 1.30
N VAL A 368 -18.17 11.75 2.27
CA VAL A 368 -18.73 10.41 2.06
C VAL A 368 -20.23 10.48 1.72
N ALA A 369 -20.99 11.35 2.38
CA ALA A 369 -22.40 11.56 2.08
C ALA A 369 -22.63 12.11 0.67
N GLU A 370 -21.80 13.06 0.22
CA GLU A 370 -21.85 13.60 -1.15
C GLU A 370 -21.60 12.51 -2.20
N VAL A 371 -20.63 11.61 -1.97
CA VAL A 371 -20.35 10.49 -2.88
C VAL A 371 -21.49 9.47 -2.90
N ARG A 372 -22.14 9.23 -1.75
CA ARG A 372 -23.25 8.27 -1.64
C ARG A 372 -24.60 8.84 -2.12
N ALA A 373 -24.80 10.15 -2.13
CA ALA A 373 -26.10 10.77 -2.43
C ALA A 373 -26.71 10.34 -3.78
N PRO A 374 -25.94 10.23 -4.90
CA PRO A 374 -26.48 9.76 -6.18
C PRO A 374 -26.94 8.29 -6.16
N LEU A 375 -26.56 7.51 -5.14
CA LEU A 375 -26.86 6.09 -5.07
C LEU A 375 -28.27 5.81 -4.53
N GLY A 376 -28.96 6.79 -3.95
CA GLY A 376 -30.34 6.63 -3.46
C GLY A 376 -30.52 5.48 -2.44
N LEU A 377 -29.46 5.16 -1.69
CA LEU A 377 -29.49 4.13 -0.64
C LEU A 377 -30.07 4.74 0.65
N ASP A 378 -30.95 4.01 1.31
CA ASP A 378 -31.47 4.38 2.65
C ASP A 378 -30.43 4.00 3.72
N LEU A 379 -29.44 4.88 3.90
CA LEU A 379 -28.37 4.72 4.88
C LEU A 379 -28.66 5.58 6.11
N PRO A 380 -28.37 5.09 7.34
CA PRO A 380 -28.55 5.88 8.54
C PRO A 380 -27.75 7.19 8.45
N ALA A 381 -28.35 8.30 8.88
CA ALA A 381 -27.69 9.60 8.79
C ALA A 381 -26.39 9.63 9.63
N PRO A 382 -25.30 10.26 9.15
CA PRO A 382 -24.08 10.42 9.92
C PRO A 382 -24.36 11.19 11.22
N ALA A 383 -23.80 10.74 12.34
CA ALA A 383 -23.92 11.45 13.60
C ALA A 383 -23.12 12.76 13.55
N GLY A 384 -23.81 13.89 13.34
CA GLY A 384 -23.25 15.23 13.59
C GLY A 384 -22.58 15.97 12.42
N ALA A 385 -22.95 15.72 11.16
CA ALA A 385 -22.42 16.51 10.04
C ALA A 385 -22.90 17.97 10.08
N ALA A 386 -22.02 18.91 10.43
CA ALA A 386 -22.22 20.33 10.16
C ALA A 386 -21.90 20.62 8.67
N PRO A 387 -22.69 21.45 7.97
CA PRO A 387 -22.44 21.75 6.56
C PRO A 387 -21.12 22.50 6.39
N VAL A 388 -20.16 21.89 5.70
CA VAL A 388 -18.86 22.52 5.36
C VAL A 388 -19.08 23.45 4.18
N THR A 389 -18.99 24.77 4.41
CA THR A 389 -19.00 25.76 3.33
C THR A 389 -17.58 25.88 2.77
N VAL A 390 -17.34 25.30 1.59
CA VAL A 390 -16.10 25.53 0.84
C VAL A 390 -16.09 26.98 0.36
N ARG A 391 -15.29 27.84 1.01
CA ARG A 391 -15.07 29.21 0.55
C ARG A 391 -14.19 29.17 -0.69
N GLY A 392 -14.76 29.46 -1.85
CA GLY A 392 -14.01 29.72 -3.08
C GLY A 392 -13.09 30.93 -2.88
N GLY A 393 -11.80 30.75 -3.14
CA GLY A 393 -10.84 31.85 -3.19
C GLY A 393 -11.09 32.71 -4.42
N GLU A 394 -11.30 34.02 -4.21
CA GLU A 394 -11.28 35.00 -5.29
C GLU A 394 -9.83 35.19 -5.81
N PRO A 395 -9.62 35.38 -7.12
CA PRO A 395 -8.31 35.69 -7.67
C PRO A 395 -7.93 37.15 -7.34
N GLY A 396 -6.86 37.31 -6.57
CA GLY A 396 -6.27 38.61 -6.25
C GLY A 396 -5.73 39.31 -7.48
N THR A 397 -6.12 40.57 -7.64
CA THR A 397 -5.63 41.53 -8.63
C THR A 397 -4.28 42.15 -8.23
N GLY A 398 -3.40 42.32 -9.22
CA GLY A 398 -2.18 43.14 -9.17
C GLY A 398 -0.95 42.37 -9.67
N ASP A 399 0.00 42.91 -10.41
CA ASP A 399 0.18 44.19 -11.11
C ASP A 399 1.29 43.93 -12.16
N THR A 400 1.36 44.86 -13.09
CA THR A 400 2.01 44.98 -14.40
C THR A 400 3.55 44.87 -14.48
N GLY A 401 4.02 44.47 -15.67
CA GLY A 401 5.41 44.63 -16.15
C GLY A 401 5.69 43.83 -17.44
N GLY A 402 5.44 44.42 -18.62
CA GLY A 402 5.67 43.83 -19.96
C GLY A 402 7.13 43.91 -20.44
N PRO A 403 7.42 44.05 -21.76
CA PRO A 403 6.66 43.71 -22.98
C PRO A 403 7.48 42.78 -23.93
N ASP A 404 6.89 42.23 -25.00
CA ASP A 404 7.23 42.60 -26.40
C ASP A 404 6.61 41.65 -27.47
N ALA A 405 6.20 42.31 -28.56
CA ALA A 405 5.94 41.96 -29.97
C ALA A 405 5.45 40.56 -30.44
N GLY A 406 4.37 40.58 -31.24
CA GLY A 406 4.02 39.51 -32.18
C GLY A 406 2.62 39.65 -32.80
N GLU A 407 2.52 40.39 -33.90
CA GLU A 407 1.34 40.68 -34.75
C GLU A 407 0.71 39.45 -35.48
N PRO A 408 -0.42 39.60 -36.23
CA PRO A 408 -1.57 38.69 -36.09
C PRO A 408 -2.04 37.99 -37.40
N ALA A 409 -3.20 37.33 -37.29
CA ALA A 409 -4.28 37.20 -38.27
C ALA A 409 -4.49 35.84 -39.00
N GLY A 410 -5.79 35.53 -39.14
CA GLY A 410 -6.37 34.42 -39.92
C GLY A 410 -7.06 33.42 -39.00
N GLY A 411 -8.38 33.22 -38.98
CA GLY A 411 -9.45 33.51 -39.91
C GLY A 411 -10.41 32.31 -39.88
N GLY A 412 -11.72 32.54 -40.01
CA GLY A 412 -12.68 31.47 -40.31
C GLY A 412 -13.88 31.39 -39.37
N ALA A 413 -14.97 32.01 -39.79
CA ALA A 413 -16.32 31.79 -39.29
C ALA A 413 -17.01 30.64 -40.04
N ALA A 414 -17.79 29.83 -39.32
CA ALA A 414 -19.04 29.18 -39.72
C ALA A 414 -19.53 28.38 -38.49
N GLY A 415 -20.75 28.47 -37.95
CA GLY A 415 -22.01 28.89 -38.54
C GLY A 415 -22.82 27.67 -38.98
N GLY A 416 -23.65 27.11 -38.10
CA GLY A 416 -24.81 26.31 -38.50
C GLY A 416 -25.15 25.09 -37.63
N GLY A 417 -26.37 25.11 -37.09
CA GLY A 417 -27.26 23.94 -37.15
C GLY A 417 -27.45 23.14 -35.87
N ALA A 418 -28.58 23.38 -35.22
CA ALA A 418 -29.13 22.61 -34.11
C ALA A 418 -29.52 21.17 -34.52
N ALA A 419 -29.37 20.23 -33.60
CA ALA A 419 -30.24 19.07 -33.50
C ALA A 419 -30.34 18.64 -32.02
N ALA A 420 -31.52 18.82 -31.46
CA ALA A 420 -31.93 18.21 -30.21
C ALA A 420 -31.98 16.68 -30.37
N GLY A 421 -31.33 15.95 -29.48
CA GLY A 421 -31.42 14.49 -29.37
C GLY A 421 -31.61 14.15 -27.90
N GLY A 422 -32.77 13.57 -27.59
CA GLY A 422 -33.28 13.36 -26.24
C GLY A 422 -32.46 12.39 -25.38
N ALA A 423 -32.71 12.50 -24.09
CA ALA A 423 -32.33 11.54 -23.07
C ALA A 423 -32.84 10.13 -23.44
N PRO A 424 -32.07 9.07 -23.22
CA PRO A 424 -32.64 7.75 -23.08
C PRO A 424 -33.15 7.61 -21.64
N ASP A 425 -34.47 7.56 -21.53
CA ASP A 425 -35.20 7.07 -20.38
C ASP A 425 -34.72 5.65 -20.00
N GLY A 426 -34.80 5.38 -18.70
CA GLY A 426 -34.39 4.13 -18.08
C GLY A 426 -35.07 2.91 -18.70
N GLU A 427 -34.26 1.96 -19.14
CA GLU A 427 -34.70 0.62 -19.48
C GLU A 427 -34.59 -0.24 -18.21
N ALA A 428 -35.74 -0.59 -17.64
CA ALA A 428 -35.85 -1.52 -16.54
C ALA A 428 -35.33 -2.90 -16.99
N ALA A 429 -34.21 -3.33 -16.40
CA ALA A 429 -33.67 -4.67 -16.60
C ALA A 429 -34.72 -5.72 -16.23
N GLY A 430 -35.01 -6.62 -17.17
CA GLY A 430 -36.02 -7.67 -17.05
C GLY A 430 -35.72 -8.67 -15.93
N VAL A 431 -36.71 -8.91 -15.09
CA VAL A 431 -36.68 -9.93 -14.04
C VAL A 431 -36.96 -11.29 -14.68
N ALA A 432 -35.92 -12.10 -14.88
CA ALA A 432 -36.07 -13.51 -15.25
C ALA A 432 -35.93 -14.38 -13.99
N ALA A 433 -37.03 -14.98 -13.57
CA ALA A 433 -37.00 -16.06 -12.57
C ALA A 433 -36.58 -17.36 -13.28
N ALA A 434 -35.32 -17.78 -13.12
CA ALA A 434 -34.87 -19.08 -13.59
C ALA A 434 -33.94 -19.75 -12.57
N GLY A 435 -34.30 -20.99 -12.19
CA GLY A 435 -33.42 -21.94 -11.49
C GLY A 435 -33.29 -21.78 -9.97
N GLY A 436 -34.38 -22.00 -9.21
CA GLY A 436 -34.29 -22.22 -7.75
C GLY A 436 -34.84 -21.13 -6.84
N GLY A 437 -35.79 -20.30 -7.30
CA GLY A 437 -36.49 -19.33 -6.45
C GLY A 437 -35.64 -18.14 -5.98
N ALA A 438 -34.42 -17.99 -6.50
CA ALA A 438 -33.55 -16.85 -6.21
C ALA A 438 -33.85 -15.67 -7.15
N LEU A 439 -33.81 -14.45 -6.62
CA LEU A 439 -33.82 -13.23 -7.43
C LEU A 439 -32.45 -13.06 -8.09
N VAL A 440 -32.41 -12.89 -9.41
CA VAL A 440 -31.15 -12.70 -10.15
C VAL A 440 -30.89 -11.21 -10.38
N LEU A 441 -29.67 -10.76 -10.07
CA LEU A 441 -29.16 -9.43 -10.35
C LEU A 441 -28.04 -9.52 -11.38
N ASP A 442 -28.23 -8.88 -12.53
CA ASP A 442 -27.20 -8.82 -13.57
C ASP A 442 -26.30 -7.60 -13.39
N ALA A 443 -25.10 -7.84 -12.88
CA ALA A 443 -24.03 -6.86 -12.73
C ALA A 443 -22.80 -7.19 -13.60
N LEU A 444 -22.97 -7.99 -14.67
CA LEU A 444 -21.89 -8.30 -15.60
C LEU A 444 -21.38 -7.02 -16.29
N GLY A 445 -20.05 -6.90 -16.40
CA GLY A 445 -19.39 -5.72 -16.95
C GLY A 445 -19.36 -4.50 -16.01
N LYS A 446 -19.99 -4.58 -14.83
CA LYS A 446 -19.92 -3.54 -13.79
C LYS A 446 -18.79 -3.85 -12.82
N ARG A 447 -18.12 -2.80 -12.35
CA ARG A 447 -17.04 -2.90 -11.35
C ARG A 447 -17.55 -2.51 -9.97
N CYS A 448 -16.99 -3.11 -8.92
CA CYS A 448 -17.23 -2.68 -7.56
C CYS A 448 -16.97 -1.16 -7.42
N PRO A 449 -17.88 -0.37 -6.82
CA PRO A 449 -18.98 -0.74 -5.91
C PRO A 449 -20.27 -1.32 -6.49
N LEU A 450 -20.46 -1.29 -7.82
CA LEU A 450 -21.79 -1.40 -8.43
C LEU A 450 -22.53 -2.73 -8.14
N PRO A 451 -21.90 -3.93 -8.23
CA PRO A 451 -22.58 -5.17 -7.87
C PRO A 451 -23.09 -5.18 -6.42
N VAL A 452 -22.32 -4.59 -5.50
CA VAL A 452 -22.67 -4.48 -4.08
C VAL A 452 -23.81 -3.48 -3.87
N ILE A 453 -23.80 -2.35 -4.57
CA ILE A 453 -24.89 -1.36 -4.53
C ILE A 453 -26.20 -1.96 -5.05
N GLU A 454 -26.16 -2.71 -6.14
CA GLU A 454 -27.36 -3.35 -6.72
C GLU A 454 -27.93 -4.43 -5.80
N LEU A 455 -27.05 -5.23 -5.18
CA LEU A 455 -27.44 -6.16 -4.13
C LEU A 455 -28.12 -5.43 -2.96
N ALA A 456 -27.52 -4.34 -2.46
CA ALA A 456 -28.05 -3.59 -1.34
C ALA A 456 -29.42 -2.94 -1.62
N ARG A 457 -29.65 -2.45 -2.84
CA ARG A 457 -30.95 -1.89 -3.24
C ARG A 457 -32.07 -2.93 -3.26
N ARG A 458 -31.75 -4.17 -3.64
CA ARG A 458 -32.76 -5.20 -3.95
C ARG A 458 -32.86 -6.30 -2.91
N ILE A 459 -31.97 -6.35 -1.91
CA ILE A 459 -32.05 -7.33 -0.81
C ILE A 459 -33.39 -7.30 -0.09
N GLY A 460 -33.99 -6.11 0.05
CA GLY A 460 -35.30 -5.93 0.68
C GLY A 460 -36.48 -6.53 -0.12
N GLU A 461 -36.32 -6.76 -1.42
CA GLU A 461 -37.36 -7.34 -2.30
C GLU A 461 -37.56 -8.84 -2.05
N VAL A 462 -36.55 -9.52 -1.50
CA VAL A 462 -36.57 -10.95 -1.22
C VAL A 462 -37.03 -11.17 0.22
N PRO A 463 -37.94 -12.12 0.52
CA PRO A 463 -38.35 -12.40 1.90
C PRO A 463 -37.18 -12.94 2.74
N ALA A 464 -37.26 -12.83 4.06
CA ALA A 464 -36.30 -13.48 4.96
C ALA A 464 -36.21 -14.99 4.64
N GLY A 465 -34.98 -15.50 4.54
CA GLY A 465 -34.66 -16.85 4.08
C GLY A 465 -34.55 -17.02 2.56
N GLY A 466 -34.98 -16.03 1.77
CA GLY A 466 -34.85 -16.05 0.32
C GLY A 466 -33.44 -15.69 -0.16
N THR A 467 -33.13 -16.07 -1.40
CA THR A 467 -31.79 -15.96 -1.99
C THR A 467 -31.77 -14.95 -3.12
N ILE A 468 -30.66 -14.20 -3.21
CA ILE A 468 -30.28 -13.38 -4.36
C ILE A 468 -29.04 -14.01 -5.01
N ALA A 469 -29.03 -14.08 -6.34
CA ALA A 469 -27.85 -14.41 -7.13
C ALA A 469 -27.35 -13.15 -7.84
N VAL A 470 -26.17 -12.67 -7.48
CA VAL A 470 -25.51 -11.53 -8.14
C VAL A 470 -24.57 -12.05 -9.20
N LEU A 471 -24.84 -11.77 -10.47
CA LEU A 471 -23.97 -12.12 -11.58
C LEU A 471 -22.91 -11.03 -11.73
N ALA A 472 -21.63 -11.39 -11.60
CA ALA A 472 -20.53 -10.46 -11.83
C ALA A 472 -19.30 -11.17 -12.40
N ASP A 473 -18.53 -10.44 -13.23
CA ASP A 473 -17.25 -10.82 -13.81
C ASP A 473 -16.08 -10.01 -13.23
N ASP A 474 -16.34 -9.28 -12.14
CA ASP A 474 -15.38 -8.48 -11.41
C ASP A 474 -14.71 -9.27 -10.28
N GLU A 475 -13.38 -9.19 -10.17
CA GLU A 475 -12.63 -9.90 -9.13
C GLU A 475 -12.90 -9.32 -7.74
N ALA A 476 -13.13 -8.00 -7.65
CA ALA A 476 -13.46 -7.35 -6.38
C ALA A 476 -14.81 -7.82 -5.82
N ALA A 477 -15.80 -8.13 -6.69
CA ALA A 477 -17.09 -8.66 -6.24
C ALA A 477 -16.96 -9.98 -5.46
N ARG A 478 -15.95 -10.80 -5.78
CA ARG A 478 -15.64 -12.03 -5.05
C ARG A 478 -15.26 -11.80 -3.60
N LEU A 479 -14.66 -10.64 -3.31
CA LEU A 479 -14.19 -10.24 -1.99
C LEU A 479 -15.23 -9.39 -1.27
N ASP A 480 -15.82 -8.44 -1.97
CA ASP A 480 -16.68 -7.42 -1.40
C ASP A 480 -18.10 -7.95 -1.11
N ILE A 481 -18.64 -8.90 -1.88
CA ILE A 481 -19.97 -9.48 -1.59
C ILE A 481 -19.95 -10.28 -0.27
N PRO A 482 -18.99 -11.19 0.00
CA PRO A 482 -18.88 -11.84 1.30
C PRO A 482 -18.65 -10.85 2.45
N ALA A 483 -17.78 -9.85 2.25
CA ALA A 483 -17.52 -8.82 3.26
C ALA A 483 -18.79 -8.01 3.58
N TRP A 484 -19.54 -7.59 2.54
CA TRP A 484 -20.83 -6.95 2.65
C TRP A 484 -21.85 -7.79 3.42
N CYS A 485 -21.91 -9.10 3.14
CA CYS A 485 -22.80 -10.01 3.87
C CYS A 485 -22.48 -10.00 5.36
N GLY A 486 -21.19 -10.08 5.73
CA GLY A 486 -20.75 -9.98 7.11
C GLY A 486 -21.14 -8.66 7.77
N MET A 487 -20.93 -7.53 7.09
CA MET A 487 -21.28 -6.19 7.60
C MET A 487 -22.80 -6.00 7.78
N ARG A 488 -23.59 -6.53 6.85
CA ARG A 488 -25.05 -6.36 6.80
C ARG A 488 -25.83 -7.49 7.47
N GLY A 489 -25.11 -8.43 8.11
CA GLY A 489 -25.70 -9.58 8.80
C GLY A 489 -26.41 -10.56 7.86
N GLN A 490 -26.08 -10.57 6.57
CA GLN A 490 -26.63 -11.50 5.58
C GLN A 490 -25.77 -12.77 5.50
N GLU A 491 -26.31 -13.86 4.94
CA GLU A 491 -25.60 -15.13 4.82
C GLU A 491 -25.06 -15.30 3.39
N TYR A 492 -23.75 -15.37 3.23
CA TYR A 492 -23.12 -15.71 1.96
C TYR A 492 -23.11 -17.23 1.75
N LEU A 493 -23.76 -17.72 0.69
CA LEU A 493 -23.93 -19.15 0.41
C LEU A 493 -22.84 -19.73 -0.51
N GLY A 494 -22.02 -18.88 -1.12
CA GLY A 494 -20.93 -19.29 -2.01
C GLY A 494 -21.14 -18.89 -3.47
N GLU A 495 -20.29 -19.45 -4.32
CA GLU A 495 -20.19 -19.15 -5.75
C GLU A 495 -20.82 -20.28 -6.59
N ALA A 496 -21.45 -19.91 -7.71
CA ALA A 496 -21.92 -20.84 -8.72
C ALA A 496 -21.62 -20.28 -10.13
N PRO A 497 -21.56 -21.13 -11.17
CA PRO A 497 -21.42 -20.64 -12.54
C PRO A 497 -22.60 -19.74 -12.94
N ALA A 498 -22.34 -18.55 -13.52
CA ALA A 498 -23.39 -17.62 -13.92
C ALA A 498 -24.39 -18.22 -14.93
N ALA A 499 -23.94 -19.18 -15.75
CA ALA A 499 -24.79 -19.94 -16.68
C ALA A 499 -25.96 -20.65 -15.99
N GLY A 500 -25.81 -21.05 -14.72
CA GLY A 500 -26.90 -21.64 -13.93
C GLY A 500 -28.01 -20.66 -13.55
N TYR A 501 -27.76 -19.35 -13.71
CA TYR A 501 -28.62 -18.25 -13.31
C TYR A 501 -28.91 -17.29 -14.48
N GLY A 502 -28.70 -17.75 -15.73
CA GLY A 502 -29.04 -16.99 -16.94
C GLY A 502 -27.95 -16.04 -17.45
N GLY A 503 -26.78 -15.98 -16.83
CA GLY A 503 -25.62 -15.23 -17.34
C GLY A 503 -24.85 -15.98 -18.42
N ASP A 504 -24.30 -15.27 -19.39
CA ASP A 504 -23.48 -15.85 -20.47
C ASP A 504 -22.02 -16.11 -20.05
N ARG A 505 -21.53 -15.38 -19.04
CA ARG A 505 -20.19 -15.47 -18.45
C ARG A 505 -20.17 -15.00 -17.00
N GLY A 506 -19.05 -15.20 -16.31
CA GLY A 506 -18.85 -14.73 -14.93
C GLY A 506 -19.33 -15.71 -13.85
N VAL A 507 -19.47 -15.20 -12.64
CA VAL A 507 -19.82 -15.95 -11.42
C VAL A 507 -21.15 -15.43 -10.86
N ALA A 508 -21.99 -16.34 -10.38
CA ALA A 508 -23.16 -16.03 -9.57
C ALA A 508 -22.79 -16.13 -8.08
N TYR A 509 -22.81 -15.01 -7.39
CA TYR A 509 -22.59 -14.92 -5.94
C TYR A 509 -23.92 -15.02 -5.22
N LEU A 510 -24.07 -16.05 -4.39
CA LEU A 510 -25.35 -16.39 -3.75
C LEU A 510 -25.41 -15.82 -2.34
N VAL A 511 -26.44 -15.01 -2.08
CA VAL A 511 -26.65 -14.32 -0.81
C VAL A 511 -28.04 -14.63 -0.29
N ARG A 512 -28.15 -15.12 0.93
CA ARG A 512 -29.43 -15.33 1.60
C ARG A 512 -29.73 -14.17 2.54
N ARG A 513 -30.95 -13.64 2.41
CA ARG A 513 -31.46 -12.65 3.34
C ARG A 513 -31.76 -13.30 4.69
N THR A 514 -31.17 -12.82 5.78
CA THR A 514 -31.38 -13.41 7.11
C THR A 514 -32.58 -12.82 7.85
N ALA A 515 -32.88 -11.53 7.66
CA ALA A 515 -33.98 -10.80 8.31
C ALA A 515 -34.60 -9.73 7.39
#